data_AF-A0A4Y8Q3B5-F1
#
_entry.id   AF-A0A4Y8Q3B5-F1
#
_cell.length_a   1.000
_cell.length_b   1.000
_cell.length_c   1.000
_cell.angle_alpha   90.00
_cell.angle_beta   90.00
_cell.angle_gamma   90.00
#
_symmetry.space_group_name_H-M   'P 1'
#
loop_
_entity.id
_entity.type
_entity.pdbx_description
1 polymer ?
#
loop_
_entity_poly.entity_id
_entity_poly.type
_entity_poly.pdbx_seq_one_letter_code
_entity_poly.pdbx_strand_id
1 'polypeptide(L)'
;MSLKLKIALGMTTLLLLLLMTAFSLVYYLFIRLTTGSELALLDEKADTLLLKNLPGHPEYWSSPGDLEELLVPLEMIRYVGPDAAVQHEIYRDEQLRRLAPAYVKHRATKVSYTREGILVLVQVPVYEQGHQIATLEIGRHLRKLSEYAGVLGWVLPLAALGAVVLALLGGYWYTRFSLRPLSRLIATMQRIEASGELRRIELQQTQRRPDELSALGATFNGMIERLEMTFRKQEQFVADVSHELRTPLTVIESYASLLRRWAMDNVQLREEALDAIQSEAAGLKMLTDTLLARIAGEPAAKPQGAVFDLLALAGASAASLQLASGRTIDVQPAAEDGGVAMRMRGDPHKLKQLLVILLDNALKYSELPVVVRLRAESQRLVLQVTDRGIGIPEADLPYLFDRFYRAESGESAAQEGVGLGLAIAADIVAQHGGAISVTSRVGEGTTFTVTLPRYVEPDKG
;
A
#
# COMPACT_ATOMS: atom_id res chain seq x y z
N MET A 1 12.26 -6.54 -24.22
CA MET A 1 11.35 -7.70 -24.14
C MET A 1 10.31 -7.44 -23.06
N SER A 2 9.01 -7.43 -23.38
CA SER A 2 7.96 -7.09 -22.41
C SER A 2 7.90 -8.11 -21.27
N LEU A 3 7.56 -7.68 -20.05
CA LEU A 3 7.36 -8.58 -18.89
C LEU A 3 6.40 -9.73 -19.21
N LYS A 4 5.40 -9.42 -20.05
CA LYS A 4 4.42 -10.35 -20.63
C LYS A 4 5.07 -11.51 -21.37
N LEU A 5 6.05 -11.23 -22.23
CA LEU A 5 6.76 -12.26 -22.99
C LEU A 5 7.67 -13.10 -22.08
N LYS A 6 8.28 -12.50 -21.04
CA LYS A 6 9.12 -13.24 -20.09
C LYS A 6 8.33 -14.25 -19.27
N ILE A 7 7.16 -13.87 -18.76
CA ILE A 7 6.28 -14.77 -17.99
C ILE A 7 5.77 -15.91 -18.88
N ALA A 8 5.28 -15.58 -20.08
CA ALA A 8 4.79 -16.59 -21.02
C ALA A 8 5.90 -17.58 -21.40
N LEU A 9 7.10 -17.08 -21.75
CA LEU A 9 8.25 -17.93 -22.09
C LEU A 9 8.66 -18.82 -20.91
N GLY A 10 8.71 -18.28 -19.70
CA GLY A 10 9.03 -19.03 -18.49
C GLY A 10 8.05 -20.17 -18.21
N MET A 11 6.73 -19.90 -18.28
CA MET A 11 5.70 -20.93 -18.10
C MET A 11 5.75 -22.01 -19.19
N THR A 12 5.98 -21.63 -20.45
CA THR A 12 6.09 -22.61 -21.55
C THR A 12 7.33 -23.48 -21.42
N THR A 13 8.46 -22.91 -21.00
CA THR A 13 9.70 -23.67 -20.78
C THR A 13 9.54 -24.65 -19.62
N LEU A 14 8.89 -24.24 -18.52
CA LEU A 14 8.59 -25.12 -17.39
C LEU A 14 7.64 -26.25 -17.81
N LEU A 15 6.58 -25.93 -18.55
CA LEU A 15 5.64 -26.93 -19.08
C LEU A 15 6.34 -27.93 -19.99
N LEU A 16 7.20 -27.46 -20.89
CA LEU A 16 7.98 -28.33 -21.78
C LEU A 16 8.86 -29.29 -20.98
N LEU A 17 9.59 -28.80 -19.97
CA LEU A 17 10.45 -29.61 -19.13
C LEU A 17 9.66 -30.65 -18.32
N LEU A 18 8.49 -30.26 -17.81
CA LEU A 18 7.58 -31.16 -17.10
C LEU A 18 7.03 -32.25 -18.04
N LEU A 19 6.59 -31.88 -19.24
CA LEU A 19 6.09 -32.82 -20.25
C LEU A 19 7.18 -33.78 -20.70
N MET A 20 8.40 -33.32 -20.96
CA MET A 20 9.52 -34.19 -21.33
C MET A 20 9.82 -35.18 -20.21
N THR A 21 9.88 -34.71 -18.96
CA THR A 21 10.16 -35.57 -17.81
C THR A 21 9.06 -36.62 -17.61
N ALA A 22 7.79 -36.20 -17.66
CA ALA A 22 6.64 -37.09 -17.52
C ALA A 22 6.56 -38.13 -18.66
N PHE A 23 6.79 -37.70 -19.91
CA PHE A 23 6.74 -38.59 -21.07
C PHE A 23 7.91 -39.58 -21.10
N SER A 24 9.11 -39.15 -20.73
CA SER A 24 10.25 -40.06 -20.54
C SER A 24 9.96 -41.08 -19.43
N LEU A 25 9.32 -40.67 -18.33
CA LEU A 25 8.94 -41.57 -17.25
C LEU A 25 7.88 -42.59 -17.71
N VAL A 26 6.84 -42.15 -18.41
CA VAL A 26 5.79 -43.03 -18.96
C VAL A 26 6.39 -44.04 -19.93
N TYR A 27 7.26 -43.59 -20.84
CA TYR A 27 7.96 -44.47 -21.78
C TYR A 27 8.80 -45.53 -21.06
N TYR A 28 9.59 -45.11 -20.07
CA TYR A 28 10.42 -46.00 -19.26
C TYR A 28 9.57 -47.03 -18.48
N LEU A 29 8.51 -46.57 -17.81
CA LEU A 29 7.60 -47.45 -17.06
C LEU A 29 6.89 -48.44 -17.98
N PHE A 30 6.45 -48.01 -19.16
CA PHE A 30 5.82 -48.89 -20.14
C PHE A 30 6.73 -50.05 -20.55
N ILE A 31 7.99 -49.76 -20.90
CA ILE A 31 8.97 -50.81 -21.23
C ILE A 31 9.22 -51.71 -20.02
N ARG A 32 9.49 -51.13 -18.85
CA ARG A 32 9.84 -51.87 -17.64
C ARG A 32 8.71 -52.80 -17.18
N LEU A 33 7.48 -52.29 -17.12
CA LEU A 33 6.31 -53.05 -16.68
C LEU A 33 5.97 -54.15 -17.70
N THR A 34 5.97 -53.83 -18.99
CA THR A 34 5.61 -54.82 -20.02
C THR A 34 6.64 -55.95 -20.10
N THR A 35 7.95 -55.63 -20.15
CA THR A 35 9.01 -56.65 -20.12
C THR A 35 8.96 -57.51 -18.85
N GLY A 36 8.66 -56.92 -17.69
CA GLY A 36 8.50 -57.65 -16.44
C GLY A 36 7.31 -58.62 -16.46
N SER A 37 6.16 -58.19 -16.98
CA SER A 37 4.99 -59.07 -17.11
C SER A 37 5.22 -60.22 -18.09
N GLU A 38 5.92 -59.98 -19.19
CA GLU A 38 6.30 -61.01 -20.17
C GLU A 38 7.25 -62.05 -19.56
N LEU A 39 8.25 -61.60 -18.78
CA LEU A 39 9.14 -62.49 -18.04
C LEU A 39 8.38 -63.36 -17.03
N ALA A 40 7.42 -62.79 -16.29
CA ALA A 40 6.62 -63.55 -15.34
C ALA A 40 5.75 -64.61 -16.02
N LEU A 41 5.15 -64.29 -17.17
CA LEU A 41 4.36 -65.24 -17.96
C LEU A 41 5.23 -66.40 -18.49
N LEU A 42 6.46 -66.12 -18.94
CA LEU A 42 7.40 -67.15 -19.37
C LEU A 42 7.85 -68.04 -18.21
N ASP A 43 8.00 -67.48 -17.02
CA ASP A 43 8.35 -68.22 -15.81
C ASP A 43 7.24 -69.18 -15.38
N GLU A 44 5.98 -68.72 -15.38
CA GLU A 44 4.81 -69.57 -15.13
C GLU A 44 4.64 -70.67 -16.21
N LYS A 45 4.93 -70.32 -17.47
CA LYS A 45 4.96 -71.29 -18.57
C LYS A 45 6.05 -72.35 -18.33
N ALA A 46 7.22 -71.96 -17.84
CA ALA A 46 8.29 -72.90 -17.50
C ALA A 46 7.83 -73.88 -16.40
N ASP A 47 7.18 -73.39 -15.35
CA ASP A 47 6.62 -74.24 -14.29
C ASP A 47 5.59 -75.24 -14.84
N THR A 48 4.70 -74.79 -15.73
CA THR A 48 3.71 -75.65 -16.37
C THR A 48 4.36 -76.75 -17.24
N LEU A 49 5.42 -76.43 -17.97
CA LEU A 49 6.13 -77.39 -18.82
C LEU A 49 6.93 -78.41 -17.99
N LEU A 50 7.50 -77.99 -16.86
CA LEU A 50 8.19 -78.89 -15.93
C LEU A 50 7.21 -79.84 -15.22
N LEU A 51 6.03 -79.35 -14.81
CA LEU A 51 4.97 -80.19 -14.21
C LEU A 51 4.45 -81.27 -15.17
N LYS A 52 4.42 -80.99 -16.48
CA LYS A 52 4.05 -81.95 -17.52
C LYS A 52 5.16 -82.97 -17.84
N ASN A 53 6.30 -82.88 -17.17
CA ASN A 53 7.47 -83.73 -17.38
C ASN A 53 7.92 -83.86 -18.85
N LEU A 54 7.82 -82.76 -19.62
CA LEU A 54 8.30 -82.72 -21.02
C LEU A 54 9.70 -83.35 -21.27
N PRO A 55 10.69 -83.25 -20.36
CA PRO A 55 12.00 -83.88 -20.55
C PRO A 55 11.96 -85.41 -20.55
N GLY A 56 11.02 -86.03 -19.85
CA GLY A 56 10.89 -87.48 -19.71
C GLY A 56 10.11 -88.17 -20.84
N HIS A 57 9.66 -87.41 -21.85
CA HIS A 57 8.84 -87.90 -22.95
C HIS A 57 9.55 -87.64 -24.31
N PRO A 58 10.42 -88.57 -24.78
CA PRO A 58 11.16 -88.45 -26.04
C PRO A 58 10.26 -88.32 -27.28
N GLU A 59 9.03 -88.82 -27.19
CA GLU A 59 8.00 -88.77 -28.23
C GLU A 59 7.68 -87.34 -28.68
N TYR A 60 7.58 -86.38 -27.77
CA TYR A 60 7.34 -84.98 -28.11
C TYR A 60 8.49 -84.38 -28.94
N TRP A 61 9.74 -84.72 -28.63
CA TRP A 61 10.92 -84.19 -29.33
C TRP A 61 11.16 -84.83 -30.70
N SER A 62 10.59 -86.02 -30.93
CA SER A 62 10.69 -86.77 -32.19
C SER A 62 9.61 -86.39 -33.22
N SER A 63 8.48 -85.82 -32.78
CA SER A 63 7.39 -85.30 -33.60
C SER A 63 7.30 -83.76 -33.44
N PRO A 64 7.93 -82.97 -34.31
CA PRO A 64 8.01 -81.51 -34.15
C PRO A 64 6.65 -80.80 -34.05
N GLY A 65 5.60 -81.38 -34.63
CA GLY A 65 4.27 -80.77 -34.71
C GLY A 65 3.58 -80.56 -33.35
N ASP A 66 3.71 -81.51 -32.43
CA ASP A 66 3.01 -81.47 -31.13
C ASP A 66 3.62 -80.44 -30.17
N LEU A 67 4.95 -80.24 -30.24
CA LEU A 67 5.65 -79.18 -29.49
C LEU A 67 5.52 -77.81 -30.15
N GLU A 68 5.36 -77.76 -31.48
CA GLU A 68 5.07 -76.53 -32.19
C GLU A 68 3.72 -75.92 -31.82
N GLU A 69 2.72 -76.74 -31.45
CA GLU A 69 1.44 -76.26 -30.88
C GLU A 69 1.63 -75.57 -29.51
N LEU A 70 2.66 -75.95 -28.75
CA LEU A 70 2.99 -75.35 -27.46
C LEU A 70 3.75 -74.02 -27.59
N LEU A 71 4.26 -73.68 -28.79
CA LEU A 71 4.97 -72.42 -29.06
C LEU A 71 4.03 -71.33 -29.56
N VAL A 72 4.01 -70.22 -28.83
CA VAL A 72 3.44 -68.96 -29.34
C VAL A 72 4.40 -68.42 -30.43
N PRO A 73 3.92 -67.66 -31.44
CA PRO A 73 4.83 -67.01 -32.39
C PRO A 73 5.93 -66.22 -31.68
N LEU A 74 7.15 -66.29 -32.22
CA LEU A 74 8.34 -65.61 -31.69
C LEU A 74 8.87 -66.13 -30.35
N GLU A 75 8.66 -67.41 -30.05
CA GLU A 75 9.23 -68.09 -28.88
C GLU A 75 10.28 -69.13 -29.26
N MET A 76 11.11 -69.46 -28.27
CA MET A 76 12.06 -70.56 -28.31
C MET A 76 11.95 -71.33 -26.99
N ILE A 77 11.95 -72.66 -27.08
CA ILE A 77 12.14 -73.55 -25.94
C ILE A 77 13.37 -74.41 -26.25
N ARG A 78 14.35 -74.42 -25.35
CA ARG A 78 15.52 -75.29 -25.48
C ARG A 78 15.90 -75.93 -24.15
N TYR A 79 16.51 -77.09 -24.26
CA TYR A 79 16.96 -77.91 -23.17
C TYR A 79 18.48 -78.04 -23.27
N VAL A 80 19.18 -77.54 -22.25
CA VAL A 80 20.64 -77.41 -22.25
C VAL A 80 21.23 -78.33 -21.20
N GLY A 81 22.06 -79.28 -21.62
CA GLY A 81 22.72 -80.24 -20.72
C GLY A 81 23.89 -79.63 -19.93
N PRO A 82 24.54 -80.41 -19.05
CA PRO A 82 25.62 -79.96 -18.17
C PRO A 82 26.84 -79.35 -18.90
N ASP A 83 27.12 -79.82 -20.11
CA ASP A 83 28.23 -79.34 -20.96
C ASP A 83 27.89 -78.06 -21.75
N ALA A 84 26.77 -77.39 -21.42
CA ALA A 84 26.17 -76.31 -22.20
C ALA A 84 25.79 -76.72 -23.65
N ALA A 85 25.78 -78.01 -23.95
CA ALA A 85 25.30 -78.55 -25.21
C ALA A 85 23.77 -78.53 -25.26
N VAL A 86 23.22 -78.05 -26.36
CA VAL A 86 21.77 -78.07 -26.63
C VAL A 86 21.36 -79.51 -26.92
N GLN A 87 20.59 -80.12 -26.02
CA GLN A 87 20.07 -81.48 -26.18
C GLN A 87 18.83 -81.47 -27.09
N HIS A 88 17.93 -80.52 -26.85
CA HIS A 88 16.74 -80.30 -27.66
C HIS A 88 16.45 -78.81 -27.81
N GLU A 89 16.00 -78.38 -28.98
CA GLU A 89 15.66 -76.98 -29.26
C GLU A 89 14.53 -76.91 -30.28
N ILE A 90 13.54 -76.07 -29.99
CA ILE A 90 12.46 -75.72 -30.91
C ILE A 90 12.28 -74.21 -30.84
N TYR A 91 12.25 -73.57 -32.00
CA TYR A 91 12.22 -72.12 -32.10
C TYR A 91 11.33 -71.69 -33.26
N ARG A 92 10.64 -70.56 -33.06
CA ARG A 92 9.88 -69.85 -34.10
C ARG A 92 10.51 -68.49 -34.46
N ASP A 93 11.68 -68.19 -33.90
CA ASP A 93 12.46 -66.97 -34.17
C ASP A 93 13.97 -67.27 -34.13
N GLU A 94 14.67 -66.91 -35.20
CA GLU A 94 16.11 -67.19 -35.37
C GLU A 94 17.00 -66.34 -34.45
N GLN A 95 16.54 -65.16 -34.00
CA GLN A 95 17.30 -64.30 -33.10
C GLN A 95 17.43 -64.91 -31.71
N LEU A 96 16.40 -65.63 -31.25
CA LEU A 96 16.45 -66.35 -29.98
C LEU A 96 17.47 -67.50 -30.02
N ARG A 97 17.58 -68.20 -31.15
CA ARG A 97 18.54 -69.29 -31.37
C ARG A 97 20.00 -68.82 -31.29
N ARG A 98 20.27 -67.57 -31.68
CA ARG A 98 21.62 -66.97 -31.65
C ARG A 98 22.12 -66.69 -30.23
N LEU A 99 21.26 -66.73 -29.21
CA LEU A 99 21.67 -66.57 -27.81
C LEU A 99 22.51 -67.77 -27.38
N ALA A 100 23.66 -67.55 -26.72
CA ALA A 100 24.50 -68.64 -26.24
C ALA A 100 23.73 -69.51 -25.23
N PRO A 101 23.68 -70.85 -25.40
CA PRO A 101 23.08 -71.76 -24.42
C PRO A 101 23.88 -71.72 -23.12
N ALA A 102 23.20 -71.74 -21.97
CA ALA A 102 23.88 -71.72 -20.68
C ALA A 102 23.22 -72.65 -19.67
N TYR A 103 24.01 -73.58 -19.13
CA TYR A 103 23.59 -74.40 -18.01
C TYR A 103 23.66 -73.58 -16.70
N VAL A 104 22.49 -73.26 -16.12
CA VAL A 104 22.41 -72.44 -14.88
C VAL A 104 22.01 -73.30 -13.69
N LYS A 105 22.64 -73.06 -12.54
CA LYS A 105 22.36 -73.79 -11.28
C LYS A 105 21.14 -73.24 -10.53
N HIS A 106 20.73 -72.01 -10.85
CA HIS A 106 19.62 -71.31 -10.22
C HIS A 106 18.72 -70.70 -11.28
N ARG A 107 17.43 -70.53 -10.96
CA ARG A 107 16.47 -69.83 -11.82
C ARG A 107 16.99 -68.42 -12.12
N ALA A 108 17.02 -68.05 -13.39
CA ALA A 108 17.53 -66.76 -13.84
C ALA A 108 16.70 -66.21 -15.00
N THR A 109 16.58 -64.89 -15.06
CA THR A 109 15.96 -64.17 -16.17
C THR A 109 16.98 -63.24 -16.83
N LYS A 110 16.99 -63.19 -18.16
CA LYS A 110 17.84 -62.27 -18.93
C LYS A 110 16.99 -61.44 -19.88
N VAL A 111 17.34 -60.17 -20.00
CA VAL A 111 16.79 -59.24 -21.00
C VAL A 111 17.94 -58.80 -21.88
N SER A 112 17.79 -58.92 -23.20
CA SER A 112 18.77 -58.50 -24.18
C SER A 112 18.14 -57.52 -25.16
N TYR A 113 18.74 -56.35 -25.28
CA TYR A 113 18.31 -55.31 -26.21
C TYR A 113 19.07 -55.48 -27.53
N THR A 114 18.37 -55.88 -28.58
CA THR A 114 18.94 -56.00 -29.92
C THR A 114 18.40 -54.90 -30.84
N ARG A 115 18.96 -54.76 -32.04
CA ARG A 115 18.44 -53.82 -33.05
C ARG A 115 17.05 -54.23 -33.56
N GLU A 116 16.69 -55.50 -33.44
CA GLU A 116 15.44 -56.06 -33.96
C GLU A 116 14.32 -56.10 -32.90
N GLY A 117 14.67 -55.96 -31.61
CA GLY A 117 13.71 -55.86 -30.53
C GLY A 117 14.28 -56.19 -29.16
N ILE A 118 13.39 -56.42 -28.20
CA ILE A 118 13.76 -56.86 -26.85
C ILE A 118 13.59 -58.37 -26.80
N LEU A 119 14.67 -59.09 -26.50
CA LEU A 119 14.64 -60.52 -26.25
C LEU A 119 14.59 -60.75 -24.74
N VAL A 120 13.63 -61.56 -24.30
CA VAL A 120 13.54 -62.00 -22.90
C VAL A 120 13.77 -63.50 -22.83
N LEU A 121 14.48 -63.95 -21.80
CA LEU A 121 14.86 -65.34 -21.61
C LEU A 121 14.67 -65.71 -20.13
N VAL A 122 13.95 -66.80 -19.88
CA VAL A 122 13.82 -67.43 -18.57
C VAL A 122 14.58 -68.75 -18.60
N GLN A 123 15.43 -68.99 -17.61
CA GLN A 123 16.26 -70.18 -17.47
C GLN A 123 15.92 -70.87 -16.14
N VAL A 124 15.46 -72.12 -16.19
CA VAL A 124 15.02 -72.89 -15.02
C VAL A 124 15.81 -74.20 -14.95
N PRO A 125 16.51 -74.50 -13.83
CA PRO A 125 17.21 -75.79 -13.67
C PRO A 125 16.20 -76.94 -13.56
N VAL A 126 16.48 -78.05 -14.23
CA VAL A 126 15.63 -79.25 -14.25
C VAL A 126 16.31 -80.36 -13.47
N TYR A 127 15.59 -80.93 -12.51
CA TYR A 127 16.09 -81.97 -11.62
C TYR A 127 15.35 -83.28 -11.83
N GLU A 128 16.09 -84.37 -11.84
CA GLU A 128 15.57 -85.74 -11.83
C GLU A 128 16.30 -86.52 -10.72
N GLN A 129 15.55 -87.19 -9.84
CA GLN A 129 16.12 -87.94 -8.70
C GLN A 129 17.13 -87.11 -7.86
N GLY A 130 16.86 -85.81 -7.69
CA GLY A 130 17.70 -84.90 -6.90
C GLY A 130 18.96 -84.38 -7.59
N HIS A 131 19.24 -84.81 -8.83
CA HIS A 131 20.37 -84.32 -9.62
C HIS A 131 19.87 -83.41 -10.74
N GLN A 132 20.58 -82.30 -10.97
CA GLN A 132 20.26 -81.44 -12.10
C GLN A 132 20.71 -82.12 -13.39
N ILE A 133 19.77 -82.39 -14.28
CA ILE A 133 20.02 -83.06 -15.56
C ILE A 133 20.14 -82.06 -16.71
N ALA A 134 19.54 -80.87 -16.58
CA ALA A 134 19.59 -79.83 -17.60
C ALA A 134 19.13 -78.46 -17.08
N THR A 135 19.10 -77.49 -18.00
CA THR A 135 18.39 -76.21 -17.87
C THR A 135 17.35 -76.10 -18.97
N LEU A 136 16.11 -75.83 -18.60
CA LEU A 136 15.04 -75.41 -19.51
C LEU A 136 15.20 -73.91 -19.75
N GLU A 137 15.37 -73.52 -21.00
CA GLU A 137 15.36 -72.12 -21.39
C GLU A 137 14.15 -71.81 -22.28
N ILE A 138 13.39 -70.78 -21.88
CA ILE A 138 12.26 -70.27 -22.65
C ILE A 138 12.55 -68.82 -23.01
N GLY A 139 12.70 -68.57 -24.30
CA GLY A 139 12.92 -67.24 -24.85
C GLY A 139 11.69 -66.72 -25.57
N ARG A 140 11.46 -65.41 -25.52
CA ARG A 140 10.46 -64.73 -26.35
C ARG A 140 11.04 -63.46 -26.93
N HIS A 141 10.79 -63.22 -28.21
CA HIS A 141 11.14 -61.98 -28.88
C HIS A 141 9.94 -61.03 -28.83
N LEU A 142 10.09 -59.94 -28.07
CA LEU A 142 9.04 -58.93 -27.85
C LEU A 142 8.97 -57.92 -29.00
N ARG A 143 8.86 -58.40 -30.24
CA ARG A 143 8.78 -57.55 -31.44
C ARG A 143 7.59 -56.58 -31.41
N LYS A 144 6.44 -57.02 -30.90
CA LYS A 144 5.28 -56.14 -30.72
C LYS A 144 5.55 -55.03 -29.71
N LEU A 145 6.32 -55.30 -28.65
CA LEU A 145 6.70 -54.28 -27.68
C LEU A 145 7.62 -53.22 -28.29
N SER A 146 8.58 -53.60 -29.15
CA SER A 146 9.43 -52.63 -29.84
C SER A 146 8.64 -51.80 -30.85
N GLU A 147 7.68 -52.39 -31.56
CA GLU A 147 6.73 -51.66 -32.43
C GLU A 147 5.88 -50.66 -31.63
N TYR A 148 5.27 -51.08 -30.51
CA TYR A 148 4.48 -50.20 -29.64
C TYR A 148 5.34 -49.11 -28.99
N ALA A 149 6.56 -49.42 -28.59
CA ALA A 149 7.50 -48.45 -28.08
C ALA A 149 7.89 -47.43 -29.16
N GLY A 150 8.06 -47.85 -30.42
CA GLY A 150 8.29 -46.94 -31.55
C GLY A 150 7.13 -45.95 -31.76
N VAL A 151 5.89 -46.46 -31.72
CA VAL A 151 4.68 -45.61 -31.78
C VAL A 151 4.64 -44.64 -30.60
N LEU A 152 4.89 -45.10 -29.37
CA LEU A 152 4.91 -44.22 -28.21
C LEU A 152 6.02 -43.16 -28.30
N GLY A 153 7.16 -43.52 -28.88
CA GLY A 153 8.32 -42.66 -29.10
C GLY A 153 8.04 -41.45 -29.99
N TRP A 154 7.12 -41.55 -30.96
CA TRP A 154 6.72 -40.39 -31.79
C TRP A 154 5.42 -39.71 -31.31
N VAL A 155 4.51 -40.46 -30.67
CA VAL A 155 3.19 -39.94 -30.25
C VAL A 155 3.37 -38.99 -29.08
N LEU A 156 4.23 -39.35 -28.12
CA LEU A 156 4.49 -38.51 -26.95
C LEU A 156 5.10 -37.15 -27.34
N PRO A 157 6.17 -37.04 -28.15
CA PRO A 157 6.65 -35.75 -28.63
C PRO A 157 5.61 -34.95 -29.41
N LEU A 158 4.80 -35.60 -30.25
CA LEU A 158 3.75 -34.92 -31.02
C LEU A 158 2.68 -34.34 -30.09
N ALA A 159 2.27 -35.09 -29.06
CA ALA A 159 1.36 -34.62 -28.03
C ALA A 159 1.98 -33.46 -27.22
N ALA A 160 3.27 -33.52 -26.90
CA ALA A 160 3.98 -32.43 -26.22
C ALA A 160 3.98 -31.16 -27.06
N LEU A 161 4.24 -31.26 -28.36
CA LEU A 161 4.19 -30.14 -29.28
C LEU A 161 2.80 -29.51 -29.32
N GLY A 162 1.75 -30.32 -29.42
CA GLY A 162 0.36 -29.84 -29.37
C GLY A 162 0.03 -29.10 -28.06
N ALA A 163 0.46 -29.66 -26.91
CA ALA A 163 0.29 -29.04 -25.61
C ALA A 163 1.02 -27.69 -25.49
N VAL A 164 2.24 -27.58 -26.04
CA VAL A 164 3.00 -26.32 -26.07
C VAL A 164 2.30 -25.26 -26.93
N VAL A 165 1.79 -25.63 -28.10
CA VAL A 165 1.02 -24.72 -28.96
C VAL A 165 -0.23 -24.20 -28.26
N LEU A 166 -0.99 -25.09 -27.61
CA LEU A 166 -2.17 -24.71 -26.82
C LEU A 166 -1.81 -23.82 -25.64
N ALA A 167 -0.70 -24.09 -24.95
CA ALA A 167 -0.21 -23.27 -23.85
C ALA A 167 0.23 -21.87 -24.32
N LEU A 168 0.88 -21.76 -25.48
CA LEU A 168 1.24 -20.47 -26.09
C LEU A 168 0.00 -19.65 -26.44
N LEU A 169 -0.99 -20.28 -27.08
CA LEU A 169 -2.27 -19.63 -27.43
C LEU A 169 -3.05 -19.19 -26.19
N GLY A 170 -3.18 -20.09 -25.22
CA GLY A 170 -3.84 -19.82 -23.93
C GLY A 170 -3.13 -18.73 -23.14
N GLY A 171 -1.79 -18.77 -23.07
CA GLY A 171 -0.97 -17.77 -22.41
C GLY A 171 -1.09 -16.39 -23.06
N TYR A 172 -1.09 -16.32 -24.40
CA TYR A 172 -1.32 -15.08 -25.14
C TYR A 172 -2.70 -14.49 -24.82
N TRP A 173 -3.74 -15.33 -24.85
CA TRP A 173 -5.12 -14.90 -24.57
C TRP A 173 -5.31 -14.45 -23.12
N TYR A 174 -4.80 -15.23 -22.16
CA TYR A 174 -4.82 -14.91 -20.72
C TYR A 174 -4.13 -13.59 -20.44
N THR A 175 -2.93 -13.39 -21.00
CA THR A 175 -2.16 -12.15 -20.86
C THR A 175 -2.93 -10.95 -21.42
N ARG A 176 -3.56 -11.10 -22.60
CA ARG A 176 -4.32 -10.03 -23.24
C ARG A 176 -5.57 -9.68 -22.43
N PHE A 177 -6.21 -10.64 -21.77
CA PHE A 177 -7.41 -10.38 -20.96
C PHE A 177 -7.05 -9.83 -19.57
N SER A 178 -6.16 -10.49 -18.83
CA SER A 178 -5.88 -10.19 -17.43
C SER A 178 -5.02 -8.95 -17.20
N LEU A 179 -4.14 -8.57 -18.15
CA LEU A 179 -3.24 -7.41 -17.99
C LEU A 179 -3.72 -6.15 -18.72
N ARG A 180 -4.90 -6.19 -19.35
CA ARG A 180 -5.57 -5.01 -19.92
C ARG A 180 -5.82 -3.92 -18.87
N PRO A 181 -6.37 -4.22 -17.67
CA PRO A 181 -6.64 -3.22 -16.65
C PRO A 181 -5.37 -2.49 -16.20
N LEU A 182 -4.27 -3.22 -15.99
CA LEU A 182 -2.98 -2.64 -15.62
C LEU A 182 -2.46 -1.67 -16.68
N SER A 183 -2.63 -2.01 -17.96
CA SER A 183 -2.19 -1.14 -19.05
C SER A 183 -3.02 0.16 -19.11
N ARG A 184 -4.31 0.12 -18.72
CA ARG A 184 -5.16 1.31 -18.58
C ARG A 184 -4.71 2.18 -17.40
N LEU A 185 -4.41 1.58 -16.25
CA LEU A 185 -3.90 2.30 -15.08
C LEU A 185 -2.63 3.09 -15.43
N ILE A 186 -1.66 2.44 -16.06
CA ILE A 186 -0.40 3.07 -16.47
C ILE A 186 -0.65 4.21 -17.46
N ALA A 187 -1.52 3.99 -18.47
CA ALA A 187 -1.84 5.01 -19.45
C ALA A 187 -2.54 6.23 -18.82
N THR A 188 -3.43 6.03 -17.85
CA THR A 188 -4.07 7.13 -17.14
C THR A 188 -3.07 7.89 -16.28
N MET A 189 -2.18 7.20 -15.55
CA MET A 189 -1.12 7.86 -14.78
C MET A 189 -0.21 8.72 -15.67
N GLN A 190 0.24 8.19 -16.81
CA GLN A 190 1.07 8.93 -17.77
C GLN A 190 0.33 10.14 -18.37
N ARG A 191 -0.99 10.05 -18.57
CA ARG A 191 -1.79 11.20 -19.00
C ARG A 191 -1.92 12.26 -17.92
N ILE A 192 -2.13 11.86 -16.66
CA ILE A 192 -2.20 12.80 -15.53
C ILE A 192 -0.85 13.53 -15.41
N GLU A 193 0.27 12.82 -15.52
CA GLU A 193 1.61 13.41 -15.52
C GLU A 193 1.81 14.40 -16.69
N ALA A 194 1.39 14.04 -17.90
CA ALA A 194 1.59 14.88 -19.08
C ALA A 194 0.62 16.08 -19.18
N SER A 195 -0.63 15.93 -18.73
CA SER A 195 -1.68 16.95 -18.86
C SER A 195 -1.85 17.82 -17.62
N GLY A 196 -1.39 17.35 -16.45
CA GLY A 196 -1.67 17.97 -15.15
C GLY A 196 -3.13 17.83 -14.69
N GLU A 197 -4.03 17.28 -15.51
CA GLU A 197 -5.43 17.10 -15.14
C GLU A 197 -5.61 15.87 -14.24
N LEU A 198 -6.11 16.11 -13.03
CA LEU A 198 -6.50 15.05 -12.11
C LEU A 198 -7.75 14.34 -12.65
N ARG A 199 -7.61 13.04 -12.95
CA ARG A 199 -8.72 12.21 -13.41
C ARG A 199 -8.79 10.93 -12.60
N ARG A 200 -10.01 10.56 -12.25
CA ARG A 200 -10.32 9.28 -11.63
C ARG A 200 -10.34 8.18 -12.68
N ILE A 201 -10.00 6.97 -12.24
CA ILE A 201 -10.02 5.78 -13.07
C ILE A 201 -11.39 5.13 -12.95
N GLU A 202 -12.07 4.95 -14.08
CA GLU A 202 -13.29 4.17 -14.14
C GLU A 202 -12.97 2.69 -13.90
N LEU A 203 -13.21 2.25 -12.67
CA LEU A 203 -13.19 0.84 -12.34
C LEU A 203 -14.51 0.26 -12.85
N GLN A 204 -14.45 -0.44 -13.98
CA GLN A 204 -15.56 -1.32 -14.36
C GLN A 204 -15.75 -2.31 -13.21
N GLN A 205 -16.85 -2.14 -12.47
CA GLN A 205 -17.27 -3.08 -11.44
C GLN A 205 -17.64 -4.38 -12.13
N THR A 206 -16.63 -5.17 -12.46
CA THR A 206 -16.85 -6.54 -12.90
C THR A 206 -17.27 -7.28 -11.64
N GLN A 207 -18.58 -7.30 -11.39
CA GLN A 207 -19.24 -7.93 -10.26
C GLN A 207 -18.92 -9.42 -10.25
N ARG A 208 -17.78 -9.79 -9.66
CA ARG A 208 -17.46 -11.11 -9.10
C ARG A 208 -16.03 -11.02 -8.55
N ARG A 209 -15.95 -10.73 -7.24
CA ARG A 209 -14.77 -10.72 -6.36
C ARG A 209 -13.84 -9.49 -6.49
N PRO A 210 -13.45 -8.85 -5.37
CA PRO A 210 -12.40 -7.85 -5.36
C PRO A 210 -11.06 -8.52 -5.67
N ASP A 211 -10.51 -8.22 -6.83
CA ASP A 211 -9.14 -8.55 -7.23
C ASP A 211 -8.18 -7.47 -6.69
N GLU A 212 -6.92 -7.81 -6.44
CA GLU A 212 -5.83 -6.89 -6.09
C GLU A 212 -5.77 -5.69 -7.05
N LEU A 213 -6.11 -5.88 -8.33
CA LEU A 213 -6.22 -4.81 -9.32
C LEU A 213 -7.34 -3.80 -9.02
N SER A 214 -8.48 -4.27 -8.52
CA SER A 214 -9.59 -3.39 -8.11
C SER A 214 -9.23 -2.61 -6.85
N ALA A 215 -8.54 -3.25 -5.89
CA ALA A 215 -8.06 -2.57 -4.68
C ALA A 215 -7.02 -1.48 -5.01
N LEU A 216 -6.09 -1.75 -5.94
CA LEU A 216 -5.12 -0.76 -6.41
C LEU A 216 -5.81 0.43 -7.08
N GLY A 217 -6.80 0.16 -7.94
CA GLY A 217 -7.60 1.20 -8.57
C GLY A 217 -8.36 2.08 -7.58
N ALA A 218 -8.97 1.48 -6.56
CA ALA A 218 -9.69 2.21 -5.51
C ALA A 218 -8.74 3.08 -4.68
N THR A 219 -7.58 2.53 -4.32
CA THR A 219 -6.53 3.28 -3.59
C THR A 219 -6.03 4.47 -4.41
N PHE A 220 -5.80 4.28 -5.71
CA PHE A 220 -5.41 5.37 -6.62
C PHE A 220 -6.47 6.47 -6.68
N ASN A 221 -7.74 6.10 -6.86
CA ASN A 221 -8.84 7.07 -6.88
C ASN A 221 -8.94 7.85 -5.57
N GLY A 222 -8.74 7.20 -4.42
CA GLY A 222 -8.69 7.86 -3.12
C GLY A 222 -7.53 8.86 -2.97
N MET A 223 -6.37 8.57 -3.56
CA MET A 223 -5.25 9.53 -3.61
C MET A 223 -5.57 10.75 -4.48
N ILE A 224 -6.15 10.53 -5.67
CA ILE A 224 -6.57 11.61 -6.57
C ILE A 224 -7.60 12.52 -5.89
N GLU A 225 -8.59 11.95 -5.20
CA GLU A 225 -9.59 12.73 -4.47
C GLU A 225 -8.99 13.59 -3.34
N ARG A 226 -8.03 13.05 -2.59
CA ARG A 226 -7.31 13.84 -1.57
C ARG A 226 -6.51 14.98 -2.20
N LEU A 227 -5.91 14.75 -3.37
CA LEU A 227 -5.16 15.77 -4.09
C LEU A 227 -6.08 16.86 -4.65
N GLU A 228 -7.20 16.49 -5.28
CA GLU A 228 -8.25 17.42 -5.72
C GLU A 228 -8.76 18.29 -4.57
N MET A 229 -9.04 17.69 -3.40
CA MET A 229 -9.46 18.46 -2.22
C MET A 229 -8.38 19.42 -1.73
N THR A 230 -7.10 19.03 -1.82
CA THR A 230 -5.98 19.89 -1.41
C THR A 230 -5.83 21.07 -2.37
N PHE A 231 -5.89 20.83 -3.68
CA PHE A 231 -5.88 21.90 -4.69
C PHE A 231 -7.05 22.87 -4.53
N ARG A 232 -8.28 22.37 -4.33
CA ARG A 232 -9.45 23.23 -4.08
C ARG A 232 -9.29 24.10 -2.84
N LYS A 233 -8.74 23.55 -1.76
CA LYS A 233 -8.43 24.32 -0.54
C LYS A 233 -7.38 25.38 -0.79
N GLN A 234 -6.39 25.09 -1.62
CA GLN A 234 -5.35 26.05 -2.01
C GLN A 234 -5.92 27.17 -2.90
N GLU A 235 -6.76 26.84 -3.89
CA GLU A 235 -7.46 27.83 -4.72
C GLU A 235 -8.35 28.75 -3.89
N GLN A 236 -9.15 28.17 -2.98
CA GLN A 236 -9.99 28.93 -2.06
C GLN A 236 -9.14 29.86 -1.19
N PHE A 237 -8.04 29.36 -0.62
CA PHE A 237 -7.12 30.17 0.18
C PHE A 237 -6.53 31.34 -0.61
N VAL A 238 -6.12 31.12 -1.87
CA VAL A 238 -5.60 32.20 -2.72
C VAL A 238 -6.69 33.23 -3.03
N ALA A 239 -7.91 32.79 -3.29
CA ALA A 239 -9.05 33.67 -3.52
C ALA A 239 -9.37 34.52 -2.27
N ASP A 240 -9.43 33.90 -1.10
CA ASP A 240 -9.68 34.56 0.18
C ASP A 240 -8.58 35.60 0.46
N VAL A 241 -7.31 35.22 0.34
CA VAL A 241 -6.17 36.15 0.52
C VAL A 241 -6.24 37.32 -0.46
N SER A 242 -6.59 37.06 -1.73
CA SER A 242 -6.71 38.11 -2.74
C SER A 242 -7.82 39.10 -2.39
N HIS A 243 -8.94 38.62 -1.84
CA HIS A 243 -10.04 39.47 -1.40
C HIS A 243 -9.65 40.32 -0.18
N GLU A 244 -9.04 39.68 0.82
CA GLU A 244 -8.59 40.34 2.06
C GLU A 244 -7.48 41.38 1.85
N LEU A 245 -6.66 41.23 0.80
CA LEU A 245 -5.68 42.25 0.41
C LEU A 245 -6.32 43.41 -0.37
N ARG A 246 -7.34 43.15 -1.19
CA ARG A 246 -7.95 44.16 -2.07
C ARG A 246 -8.70 45.23 -1.30
N THR A 247 -9.43 44.85 -0.25
CA THR A 247 -10.22 45.78 0.57
C THR A 247 -9.37 46.90 1.20
N PRO A 248 -8.34 46.60 2.03
CA PRO A 248 -7.51 47.64 2.64
C PRO A 248 -6.73 48.44 1.60
N LEU A 249 -6.30 47.81 0.49
CA LEU A 249 -5.61 48.51 -0.59
C LEU A 249 -6.52 49.55 -1.27
N THR A 250 -7.79 49.21 -1.48
CA THR A 250 -8.79 50.15 -2.05
C THR A 250 -9.04 51.34 -1.13
N VAL A 251 -9.06 51.10 0.19
CA VAL A 251 -9.21 52.15 1.22
C VAL A 251 -8.00 53.08 1.20
N ILE A 252 -6.77 52.53 1.15
CA ILE A 252 -5.54 53.31 1.03
C ILE A 252 -5.55 54.15 -0.25
N GLU A 253 -5.92 53.57 -1.40
CA GLU A 253 -6.00 54.29 -2.69
C GLU A 253 -7.04 55.43 -2.66
N SER A 254 -8.18 55.20 -2.01
CA SER A 254 -9.25 56.20 -1.84
C SER A 254 -8.78 57.39 -1.00
N TYR A 255 -8.23 57.14 0.20
CA TYR A 255 -7.72 58.21 1.07
C TYR A 255 -6.52 58.94 0.46
N ALA A 256 -5.61 58.23 -0.22
CA ALA A 256 -4.52 58.86 -0.95
C ALA A 256 -5.02 59.77 -2.09
N SER A 257 -6.10 59.37 -2.78
CA SER A 257 -6.75 60.18 -3.80
C SER A 257 -7.46 61.41 -3.22
N LEU A 258 -8.09 61.29 -2.05
CA LEU A 258 -8.69 62.41 -1.32
C LEU A 258 -7.63 63.42 -0.87
N LEU A 259 -6.52 62.95 -0.30
CA LEU A 259 -5.36 63.77 0.04
C LEU A 259 -4.84 64.52 -1.20
N ARG A 260 -4.70 63.85 -2.35
CA ARG A 260 -4.22 64.50 -3.58
C ARG A 260 -5.15 65.62 -4.06
N ARG A 261 -6.46 65.53 -3.82
CA ARG A 261 -7.45 66.51 -4.31
C ARG A 261 -7.70 67.66 -3.34
N TRP A 262 -7.71 67.40 -2.03
CA TRP A 262 -8.24 68.34 -1.03
C TRP A 262 -7.30 68.60 0.15
N ALA A 263 -6.07 68.03 0.18
CA ALA A 263 -5.19 68.14 1.34
C ALA A 263 -4.87 69.59 1.74
N MET A 264 -4.86 70.55 0.82
CA MET A 264 -4.48 71.94 1.13
C MET A 264 -5.54 72.72 1.93
N ASP A 265 -6.82 72.36 1.81
CA ASP A 265 -7.93 73.19 2.27
C ASP A 265 -8.57 72.74 3.60
N ASN A 266 -8.30 71.51 4.07
CA ASN A 266 -8.84 70.99 5.32
C ASN A 266 -7.81 70.12 6.08
N VAL A 267 -7.30 70.67 7.20
CA VAL A 267 -6.30 70.00 8.05
C VAL A 267 -6.87 68.76 8.74
N GLN A 268 -8.14 68.79 9.17
CA GLN A 268 -8.75 67.66 9.87
C GLN A 268 -8.92 66.44 8.95
N LEU A 269 -9.39 66.67 7.71
CA LEU A 269 -9.51 65.61 6.70
C LEU A 269 -8.14 65.02 6.31
N ARG A 270 -7.07 65.83 6.37
CA ARG A 270 -5.71 65.40 6.07
C ARG A 270 -5.19 64.43 7.13
N GLU A 271 -5.34 64.78 8.41
CA GLU A 271 -4.94 63.92 9.52
C GLU A 271 -5.76 62.61 9.53
N GLU A 272 -7.08 62.69 9.34
CA GLU A 272 -7.95 61.51 9.24
C GLU A 272 -7.52 60.56 8.11
N ALA A 273 -7.24 61.10 6.93
CA ALA A 273 -6.80 60.28 5.79
C ALA A 273 -5.39 59.67 6.00
N LEU A 274 -4.49 60.36 6.70
CA LEU A 274 -3.16 59.83 7.03
C LEU A 274 -3.25 58.70 8.06
N ASP A 275 -4.06 58.89 9.10
CA ASP A 275 -4.32 57.87 10.13
C ASP A 275 -4.95 56.62 9.53
N ALA A 276 -5.97 56.78 8.68
CA ALA A 276 -6.62 55.67 7.99
C ALA A 276 -5.64 54.89 7.09
N ILE A 277 -4.80 55.58 6.30
CA ILE A 277 -3.76 54.93 5.48
C ILE A 277 -2.76 54.17 6.35
N GLN A 278 -2.32 54.76 7.46
CA GLN A 278 -1.34 54.15 8.35
C GLN A 278 -1.91 52.91 9.05
N SER A 279 -3.18 52.98 9.48
CA SER A 279 -3.93 51.87 10.08
C SER A 279 -4.07 50.69 9.11
N GLU A 280 -4.51 50.95 7.88
CA GLU A 280 -4.67 49.91 6.85
C GLU A 280 -3.32 49.31 6.40
N ALA A 281 -2.27 50.13 6.30
CA ALA A 281 -0.92 49.65 6.00
C ALA A 281 -0.35 48.75 7.10
N ALA A 282 -0.63 49.06 8.38
CA ALA A 282 -0.27 48.22 9.51
C ALA A 282 -1.06 46.90 9.51
N GLY A 283 -2.35 46.94 9.16
CA GLY A 283 -3.20 45.76 8.97
C GLY A 283 -2.67 44.83 7.87
N LEU A 284 -2.33 45.39 6.71
CA LEU A 284 -1.73 44.67 5.58
C LEU A 284 -0.40 44.01 5.97
N LYS A 285 0.47 44.71 6.70
CA LYS A 285 1.74 44.16 7.18
C LYS A 285 1.53 42.93 8.08
N MET A 286 0.60 43.02 9.03
CA MET A 286 0.27 41.88 9.90
C MET A 286 -0.31 40.70 9.13
N LEU A 287 -1.18 40.96 8.14
CA LEU A 287 -1.73 39.92 7.27
C LEU A 287 -0.61 39.22 6.49
N THR A 288 0.32 39.97 5.89
CA THR A 288 1.45 39.40 5.14
C THR A 288 2.40 38.61 6.03
N ASP A 289 2.68 39.08 7.25
CA ASP A 289 3.53 38.36 8.22
C ASP A 289 2.88 37.03 8.63
N THR A 290 1.56 37.02 8.80
CA THR A 290 0.79 35.80 9.12
C THR A 290 0.78 34.80 7.97
N LEU A 291 0.68 35.27 6.72
CA LEU A 291 0.72 34.44 5.52
C LEU A 291 2.11 33.82 5.32
N LEU A 292 3.18 34.59 5.52
CA LEU A 292 4.56 34.14 5.43
C LEU A 292 4.86 33.05 6.48
N ALA A 293 4.44 33.24 7.72
CA ALA A 293 4.59 32.25 8.78
C ALA A 293 3.90 30.91 8.43
N ARG A 294 2.74 30.96 7.79
CA ARG A 294 1.98 29.77 7.36
C ARG A 294 2.64 29.03 6.19
N ILE A 295 3.21 29.75 5.22
CA ILE A 295 3.86 29.19 4.03
C ILE A 295 5.23 28.59 4.37
N ALA A 296 5.97 29.20 5.31
CA ALA A 296 7.27 28.69 5.76
C ALA A 296 7.19 27.32 6.46
N GLY A 297 5.98 26.83 6.72
CA GLY A 297 5.78 25.54 7.40
C GLY A 297 6.37 25.55 8.80
N GLU A 298 6.59 26.72 9.40
CA GLU A 298 7.01 26.80 10.79
C GLU A 298 5.92 26.10 11.60
N PRO A 299 6.21 24.93 12.22
CA PRO A 299 5.30 24.40 13.21
C PRO A 299 5.07 25.54 14.21
N ALA A 300 3.82 25.75 14.65
CA ALA A 300 3.51 26.67 15.73
C ALA A 300 4.52 26.40 16.86
N ALA A 301 5.59 27.19 16.89
CA ALA A 301 6.74 26.85 17.70
C ALA A 301 6.22 27.00 19.11
N LYS A 302 6.16 25.89 19.86
CA LYS A 302 5.92 25.97 21.31
C LYS A 302 6.91 27.01 21.79
N PRO A 303 6.46 28.18 22.27
CA PRO A 303 7.39 29.25 22.58
C PRO A 303 8.37 28.67 23.60
N GLN A 304 9.65 28.61 23.22
CA GLN A 304 10.75 28.50 24.20
C GLN A 304 10.77 29.83 24.94
N GLY A 305 9.75 30.02 25.76
CA GLY A 305 9.39 31.30 26.32
C GLY A 305 10.33 31.67 27.46
N ALA A 306 10.60 32.95 27.60
CA ALA A 306 11.16 33.48 28.83
C ALA A 306 10.14 33.29 29.97
N VAL A 307 10.65 33.19 31.20
CA VAL A 307 9.79 33.33 32.39
C VAL A 307 9.70 34.83 32.68
N PHE A 308 8.48 35.36 32.70
CA PHE A 308 8.24 36.78 32.95
C PHE A 308 7.00 36.97 33.82
N ASP A 309 6.90 38.16 34.42
CA ASP A 309 5.75 38.57 35.22
C ASP A 309 4.66 39.17 34.32
N LEU A 310 3.49 38.52 34.28
CA LEU A 310 2.37 38.96 33.44
C LEU A 310 1.75 40.25 33.97
N LEU A 311 1.80 40.52 35.28
CA LEU A 311 1.29 41.76 35.88
C LEU A 311 2.14 42.96 35.43
N ALA A 312 3.46 42.80 35.43
CA ALA A 312 4.38 43.83 34.96
C ALA A 312 4.17 44.12 33.46
N LEU A 313 3.97 43.08 32.64
CA LEU A 313 3.70 43.24 31.21
C LEU A 313 2.35 43.93 30.95
N ALA A 314 1.31 43.57 31.70
CA ALA A 314 -0.01 44.21 31.64
C ALA A 314 0.09 45.69 32.04
N GLY A 315 0.79 46.01 33.14
CA GLY A 315 1.04 47.37 33.58
C GLY A 315 1.79 48.21 32.54
N ALA A 316 2.85 47.68 31.95
CA ALA A 316 3.61 48.38 30.90
C ALA A 316 2.78 48.61 29.63
N SER A 317 1.96 47.63 29.23
CA SER A 317 1.09 47.73 28.05
C SER A 317 -0.03 48.74 28.28
N ALA A 318 -0.64 48.73 29.47
CA ALA A 318 -1.63 49.70 29.88
C ALA A 318 -1.05 51.12 29.91
N ALA A 319 0.09 51.35 30.56
CA ALA A 319 0.73 52.66 30.62
C ALA A 319 1.04 53.24 29.22
N SER A 320 1.51 52.39 28.30
CA SER A 320 1.75 52.79 26.91
C SER A 320 0.47 53.23 26.20
N LEU A 321 -0.64 52.53 26.41
CA LEU A 321 -1.94 52.87 25.80
C LEU A 321 -2.64 54.04 26.49
N GLN A 322 -2.47 54.23 27.80
CA GLN A 322 -2.94 55.42 28.51
C GLN A 322 -2.28 56.68 27.95
N LEU A 323 -0.96 56.65 27.70
CA LEU A 323 -0.23 57.76 27.11
C LEU A 323 -0.70 58.10 25.69
N ALA A 324 -1.05 57.08 24.89
CA ALA A 324 -1.52 57.27 23.51
C ALA A 324 -2.98 57.73 23.43
N SER A 325 -3.86 57.18 24.27
CA SER A 325 -5.31 57.45 24.21
C SER A 325 -5.77 58.59 25.12
N GLY A 326 -4.97 58.99 26.11
CA GLY A 326 -5.36 59.94 27.16
C GLY A 326 -6.39 59.39 28.16
N ARG A 327 -6.71 58.09 28.10
CA ARG A 327 -7.75 57.46 28.91
C ARG A 327 -7.20 56.56 30.00
N THR A 328 -7.92 56.44 31.11
CA THR A 328 -7.48 55.68 32.29
C THR A 328 -7.69 54.18 32.11
N ILE A 329 -6.63 53.40 32.35
CA ILE A 329 -6.63 51.92 32.35
C ILE A 329 -6.10 51.45 33.71
N ASP A 330 -6.96 50.99 34.60
CA ASP A 330 -6.56 50.58 35.93
C ASP A 330 -6.10 49.11 35.93
N VAL A 331 -4.85 48.85 36.30
CA VAL A 331 -4.28 47.50 36.36
C VAL A 331 -4.11 47.11 37.82
N GLN A 332 -4.91 46.15 38.28
CA GLN A 332 -4.92 45.72 39.67
C GLN A 332 -4.68 44.20 39.79
N PRO A 333 -3.84 43.74 40.73
CA PRO A 333 -3.90 42.36 41.20
C PRO A 333 -5.21 42.14 41.96
N ALA A 334 -5.80 40.95 41.87
CA ALA A 334 -6.97 40.62 42.68
C ALA A 334 -6.61 40.65 44.18
N ALA A 335 -7.48 41.25 45.01
CA ALA A 335 -7.22 41.56 46.42
C ALA A 335 -6.86 40.35 47.30
N GLU A 336 -7.14 39.13 46.83
CA GLU A 336 -6.90 37.87 47.54
C GLU A 336 -5.47 37.31 47.36
N ASP A 337 -4.67 37.89 46.46
CA ASP A 337 -3.41 37.27 46.00
C ASP A 337 -2.15 37.65 46.79
N GLY A 338 -2.24 38.47 47.86
CA GLY A 338 -1.23 38.54 48.94
C GLY A 338 0.28 38.58 48.58
N GLY A 339 0.69 39.02 47.39
CA GLY A 339 2.10 39.00 46.93
C GLY A 339 2.53 37.74 46.16
N VAL A 340 1.60 36.92 45.67
CA VAL A 340 1.86 35.75 44.84
C VAL A 340 2.42 36.17 43.47
N ALA A 341 3.58 35.62 43.09
CA ALA A 341 4.22 35.93 41.81
C ALA A 341 3.39 35.43 40.61
N MET A 342 2.95 36.34 39.74
CA MET A 342 2.13 36.08 38.56
C MET A 342 2.99 35.73 37.32
N ARG A 343 3.90 34.77 37.49
CA ARG A 343 4.86 34.40 36.46
C ARG A 343 4.27 33.38 35.48
N MET A 344 4.63 33.49 34.20
CA MET A 344 4.36 32.48 33.18
C MET A 344 5.58 32.28 32.28
N ARG A 345 5.62 31.13 31.60
CA ARG A 345 6.61 30.84 30.55
C ARG A 345 5.93 31.03 29.19
N GLY A 346 6.44 31.94 28.37
CA GLY A 346 5.85 32.23 27.05
C GLY A 346 6.63 33.29 26.26
N ASP A 347 6.05 33.75 25.16
CA ASP A 347 6.60 34.83 24.35
C ASP A 347 6.03 36.20 24.83
N PRO A 348 6.84 37.06 25.48
CA PRO A 348 6.38 38.34 25.98
C PRO A 348 5.86 39.28 24.88
N HIS A 349 6.37 39.17 23.65
CA HIS A 349 5.95 40.03 22.54
C HIS A 349 4.55 39.66 22.06
N LYS A 350 4.26 38.36 21.92
CA LYS A 350 2.92 37.88 21.58
C LYS A 350 1.91 38.17 22.69
N LEU A 351 2.29 38.02 23.96
CA LEU A 351 1.39 38.38 25.07
C LEU A 351 1.15 39.89 25.15
N LYS A 352 2.14 40.73 24.82
CA LYS A 352 1.95 42.17 24.66
C LYS A 352 0.96 42.47 23.54
N GLN A 353 1.05 41.79 22.40
CA GLN A 353 0.12 41.93 21.30
C GLN A 353 -1.33 41.56 21.71
N LEU A 354 -1.50 40.45 22.42
CA LEU A 354 -2.79 40.05 23.01
C LEU A 354 -3.36 41.17 23.90
N LEU A 355 -2.55 41.70 24.83
CA LEU A 355 -2.95 42.78 25.73
C LEU A 355 -3.36 44.03 24.95
N VAL A 356 -2.60 44.41 23.93
CA VAL A 356 -2.92 45.56 23.07
C VAL A 356 -4.26 45.34 22.36
N ILE A 357 -4.50 44.16 21.79
CA ILE A 357 -5.79 43.85 21.12
C ILE A 357 -6.96 44.00 22.08
N LEU A 358 -6.87 43.43 23.28
CA LEU A 358 -7.98 43.46 24.24
C LEU A 358 -8.20 44.86 24.81
N LEU A 359 -7.13 45.60 25.10
CA LEU A 359 -7.20 46.95 25.63
C LEU A 359 -7.67 47.96 24.57
N ASP A 360 -7.23 47.81 23.33
CA ASP A 360 -7.68 48.63 22.19
C ASP A 360 -9.18 48.43 21.96
N ASN A 361 -9.67 47.18 21.97
CA ASN A 361 -11.10 46.91 21.93
C ASN A 361 -11.84 47.56 23.11
N ALA A 362 -11.34 47.41 24.33
CA ALA A 362 -11.97 47.99 25.52
C ALA A 362 -12.03 49.53 25.47
N LEU A 363 -11.00 50.18 24.94
CA LEU A 363 -10.98 51.63 24.74
C LEU A 363 -11.92 52.06 23.60
N LYS A 364 -11.97 51.32 22.49
CA LYS A 364 -12.86 51.65 21.37
C LYS A 364 -14.34 51.65 21.73
N TYR A 365 -14.77 50.72 22.59
CA TYR A 365 -16.20 50.49 22.83
C TYR A 365 -16.74 51.01 24.17
N SER A 366 -15.90 51.57 25.03
CA SER A 366 -16.28 52.17 26.31
C SER A 366 -15.73 53.56 26.41
N GLU A 367 -16.42 54.52 27.04
CA GLU A 367 -15.89 55.84 27.41
C GLU A 367 -15.35 55.87 28.85
N LEU A 368 -15.78 54.92 29.68
CA LEU A 368 -15.38 54.79 31.08
C LEU A 368 -14.00 54.12 31.24
N PRO A 369 -13.34 54.25 32.40
CA PRO A 369 -12.06 53.61 32.67
C PRO A 369 -12.12 52.09 32.46
N VAL A 370 -11.11 51.55 31.77
CA VAL A 370 -10.94 50.11 31.54
C VAL A 370 -10.25 49.51 32.77
N VAL A 371 -10.72 48.36 33.23
CA VAL A 371 -10.15 47.67 34.39
C VAL A 371 -9.51 46.35 33.94
N VAL A 372 -8.22 46.21 34.22
CA VAL A 372 -7.47 44.97 34.05
C VAL A 372 -7.26 44.33 35.40
N ARG A 373 -7.81 43.14 35.61
CA ARG A 373 -7.57 42.32 36.80
C ARG A 373 -6.76 41.11 36.45
N LEU A 374 -5.74 40.84 37.25
CA LEU A 374 -4.95 39.63 37.15
C LEU A 374 -5.05 38.87 38.46
N ARG A 375 -5.42 37.59 38.38
CA ARG A 375 -5.44 36.69 39.55
C ARG A 375 -4.70 35.40 39.34
N ALA A 376 -4.08 34.90 40.39
CA ALA A 376 -3.35 33.64 40.37
C ALA A 376 -4.22 32.51 40.97
N GLU A 377 -4.55 31.52 40.14
CA GLU A 377 -5.10 30.25 40.61
C GLU A 377 -3.96 29.21 40.76
N SER A 378 -4.28 28.02 41.28
CA SER A 378 -3.28 26.99 41.62
C SER A 378 -2.32 26.64 40.48
N GLN A 379 -2.83 26.50 39.25
CA GLN A 379 -2.03 26.14 38.06
C GLN A 379 -2.21 27.13 36.90
N ARG A 380 -2.98 28.20 37.09
CA ARG A 380 -3.35 29.13 36.02
C ARG A 380 -3.27 30.59 36.48
N LEU A 381 -2.99 31.47 35.54
CA LEU A 381 -3.19 32.91 35.66
C LEU A 381 -4.49 33.26 34.93
N VAL A 382 -5.33 34.06 35.55
CA VAL A 382 -6.58 34.55 34.95
C VAL A 382 -6.48 36.05 34.78
N LEU A 383 -6.38 36.49 33.53
CA LEU A 383 -6.37 37.88 33.08
C LEU A 383 -7.79 38.26 32.65
N GLN A 384 -8.34 39.29 33.27
CA GLN A 384 -9.63 39.86 32.91
C GLN A 384 -9.45 41.30 32.45
N VAL A 385 -9.94 41.61 31.26
CA VAL A 385 -10.04 42.97 30.74
C VAL A 385 -11.52 43.33 30.69
N THR A 386 -11.92 44.31 31.50
CA THR A 386 -13.32 44.73 31.65
C THR A 386 -13.48 46.17 31.21
N ASP A 387 -14.42 46.39 30.29
CA ASP A 387 -14.92 47.68 29.90
C ASP A 387 -16.37 47.88 30.37
N ARG A 388 -16.86 49.12 30.33
CA ARG A 388 -18.25 49.48 30.65
C ARG A 388 -18.89 50.15 29.45
N GLY A 389 -18.68 49.56 28.28
CA GLY A 389 -19.09 50.05 26.99
C GLY A 389 -20.50 49.67 26.57
N ILE A 390 -20.74 49.75 25.26
CA ILE A 390 -22.02 49.39 24.64
C ILE A 390 -22.42 47.92 24.85
N GLY A 391 -21.46 47.06 25.18
CA GLY A 391 -21.66 45.61 25.30
C GLY A 391 -21.90 44.93 23.94
N ILE A 392 -22.06 43.61 23.96
CA ILE A 392 -22.19 42.76 22.77
C ILE A 392 -23.47 41.92 22.90
N PRO A 393 -24.32 41.83 21.85
CA PRO A 393 -25.48 40.96 21.86
C PRO A 393 -25.12 39.49 22.09
N GLU A 394 -25.96 38.75 22.82
CA GLU A 394 -25.72 37.35 23.15
C GLU A 394 -25.60 36.45 21.90
N ALA A 395 -26.32 36.80 20.82
CA ALA A 395 -26.26 36.11 19.54
C ALA A 395 -24.89 36.19 18.85
N ASP A 396 -24.12 37.24 19.13
CA ASP A 396 -22.80 37.47 18.52
C ASP A 396 -21.66 36.81 19.29
N LEU A 397 -21.84 36.54 20.59
CA LEU A 397 -20.80 35.99 21.46
C LEU A 397 -20.13 34.71 20.94
N PRO A 398 -20.84 33.73 20.34
CA PRO A 398 -20.23 32.51 19.83
C PRO A 398 -19.25 32.73 18.67
N TYR A 399 -19.43 33.83 17.91
CA TYR A 399 -18.73 34.08 16.66
C TYR A 399 -17.64 35.16 16.78
N LEU A 400 -17.50 35.81 17.95
CA LEU A 400 -16.54 36.90 18.16
C LEU A 400 -15.07 36.54 17.90
N PHE A 401 -14.73 35.26 18.00
CA PHE A 401 -13.38 34.76 17.74
C PHE A 401 -13.21 34.22 16.31
N ASP A 402 -14.28 34.20 15.50
CA ASP A 402 -14.20 33.88 14.09
C ASP A 402 -13.52 35.01 13.33
N ARG A 403 -12.74 34.64 12.32
CA ARG A 403 -12.02 35.61 11.49
C ARG A 403 -13.03 36.44 10.70
N PHE A 404 -12.82 37.75 10.68
CA PHE A 404 -13.64 38.73 9.95
C PHE A 404 -15.06 38.93 10.50
N TYR A 405 -15.38 38.31 11.63
CA TYR A 405 -16.67 38.51 12.28
C TYR A 405 -16.74 39.88 12.97
N ARG A 406 -17.88 40.56 12.84
CA ARG A 406 -18.21 41.80 13.54
C ARG A 406 -19.65 41.69 14.05
N ALA A 407 -19.87 42.06 15.30
CA ALA A 407 -21.20 42.17 15.86
C ALA A 407 -21.97 43.32 15.18
N GLU A 408 -23.19 43.05 14.68
CA GLU A 408 -24.06 44.07 14.09
C GLU A 408 -24.86 44.76 15.20
N SER A 409 -24.32 45.84 15.77
CA SER A 409 -25.04 46.65 16.75
C SER A 409 -24.89 48.15 16.48
N GLY A 410 -25.94 48.70 15.84
CA GLY A 410 -26.49 50.08 15.89
C GLY A 410 -25.57 51.32 15.88
N GLU A 411 -25.89 52.27 14.99
CA GLU A 411 -25.49 53.71 14.84
C GLU A 411 -24.03 54.18 15.10
N SER A 412 -23.15 53.40 15.74
CA SER A 412 -21.71 53.65 15.84
C SER A 412 -20.91 52.96 14.73
N ALA A 413 -21.57 52.61 13.61
CA ALA A 413 -21.04 51.85 12.48
C ALA A 413 -19.88 52.52 11.69
N ALA A 414 -19.35 53.64 12.19
CA ALA A 414 -18.31 54.44 11.52
C ALA A 414 -16.89 54.25 12.08
N GLN A 415 -16.65 53.38 13.07
CA GLN A 415 -15.29 53.16 13.60
C GLN A 415 -14.59 51.89 13.08
N GLU A 416 -13.30 52.06 12.80
CA GLU A 416 -12.38 51.25 12.00
C GLU A 416 -11.98 49.90 12.62
N GLY A 417 -11.93 48.85 11.79
CA GLY A 417 -11.33 47.55 12.11
C GLY A 417 -11.77 46.38 11.22
N VAL A 418 -10.82 45.52 10.82
CA VAL A 418 -10.99 44.39 9.86
C VAL A 418 -11.59 43.11 10.52
N GLY A 419 -11.92 43.13 11.82
CA GLY A 419 -12.46 41.94 12.50
C GLY A 419 -11.45 40.79 12.70
N LEU A 420 -10.15 41.10 12.63
CA LEU A 420 -9.07 40.12 12.80
C LEU A 420 -8.52 40.05 14.24
N GLY A 421 -8.68 41.12 15.02
CA GLY A 421 -8.02 41.25 16.33
C GLY A 421 -8.36 40.12 17.29
N LEU A 422 -9.64 39.83 17.50
CA LEU A 422 -10.07 38.80 18.46
C LEU A 422 -9.71 37.37 18.01
N ALA A 423 -9.73 37.09 16.72
CA ALA A 423 -9.24 35.80 16.19
C ALA A 423 -7.73 35.63 16.45
N ILE A 424 -6.93 36.69 16.28
CA ILE A 424 -5.49 36.69 16.61
C ILE A 424 -5.28 36.51 18.11
N ALA A 425 -6.10 37.17 18.95
CA ALA A 425 -6.06 36.99 20.40
C ALA A 425 -6.30 35.53 20.79
N ALA A 426 -7.29 34.86 20.19
CA ALA A 426 -7.55 33.44 20.39
C ALA A 426 -6.37 32.56 19.96
N ASP A 427 -5.78 32.83 18.78
CA ASP A 427 -4.60 32.11 18.28
C ASP A 427 -3.39 32.27 19.23
N ILE A 428 -3.13 33.48 19.74
CA ILE A 428 -2.04 33.74 20.70
C ILE A 428 -2.28 32.97 22.01
N VAL A 429 -3.50 33.00 22.55
CA VAL A 429 -3.83 32.31 23.80
C VAL A 429 -3.71 30.79 23.64
N ALA A 430 -4.18 30.24 22.51
CA ALA A 430 -4.05 28.82 22.20
C ALA A 430 -2.57 28.39 22.07
N GLN A 431 -1.72 29.20 21.41
CA GLN A 431 -0.27 28.96 21.31
C GLN A 431 0.43 28.92 22.68
N HIS A 432 -0.14 29.59 23.69
CA HIS A 432 0.36 29.61 25.06
C HIS A 432 -0.32 28.57 25.98
N GLY A 433 -1.09 27.63 25.41
CA GLY A 433 -1.78 26.57 26.16
C GLY A 433 -2.91 27.09 27.04
N GLY A 434 -3.46 28.26 26.71
CA GLY A 434 -4.53 28.92 27.44
C GLY A 434 -5.91 28.76 26.78
N ALA A 435 -6.90 29.43 27.37
CA ALA A 435 -8.23 29.61 26.79
C ALA A 435 -8.72 31.04 26.98
N ILE A 436 -9.38 31.60 25.98
CA ILE A 436 -10.04 32.91 26.02
C ILE A 436 -11.55 32.73 25.99
N SER A 437 -12.26 33.55 26.74
CA SER A 437 -13.72 33.59 26.82
C SER A 437 -14.18 35.03 26.99
N VAL A 438 -15.46 35.28 26.72
CA VAL A 438 -16.06 36.60 26.78
C VAL A 438 -17.42 36.52 27.47
N THR A 439 -17.70 37.50 28.30
CA THR A 439 -19.02 37.72 28.90
C THR A 439 -19.38 39.17 28.67
N SER A 440 -20.55 39.42 28.09
CA SER A 440 -20.98 40.78 27.76
C SER A 440 -22.49 40.90 27.92
N ARG A 441 -22.94 42.10 28.27
CA ARG A 441 -24.35 42.46 28.28
C ARG A 441 -24.52 43.85 27.69
N VAL A 442 -25.45 43.98 26.75
CA VAL A 442 -25.72 45.25 26.05
C VAL A 442 -26.06 46.34 27.07
N GLY A 443 -25.32 47.45 27.02
CA GLY A 443 -25.44 48.60 27.92
C GLY A 443 -24.73 48.48 29.28
N GLU A 444 -24.15 47.33 29.61
CA GLU A 444 -23.40 47.13 30.86
C GLU A 444 -21.87 47.02 30.63
N GLY A 445 -21.46 46.53 29.47
CA GLY A 445 -20.06 46.40 29.05
C GLY A 445 -19.63 44.96 28.74
N THR A 446 -18.33 44.79 28.47
CA THR A 446 -17.74 43.48 28.12
C THR A 446 -16.58 43.13 29.04
N THR A 447 -16.47 41.84 29.37
CA THR A 447 -15.33 41.26 30.07
C THR A 447 -14.73 40.13 29.25
N PHE A 448 -13.51 40.33 28.75
CA PHE A 448 -12.68 39.26 28.19
C PHE A 448 -11.90 38.58 29.30
N THR A 449 -12.01 37.25 29.39
CA THR A 449 -11.29 36.43 30.37
C THR A 449 -10.33 35.49 29.64
N VAL A 450 -9.04 35.67 29.89
CA VAL A 450 -7.94 34.85 29.37
C VAL A 450 -7.35 34.02 30.50
N THR A 451 -7.26 32.71 30.30
CA THR A 451 -6.62 31.77 31.23
C THR A 451 -5.32 31.25 30.64
N LEU A 452 -4.21 31.33 31.37
CA LEU A 452 -2.88 30.94 30.92
C LEU A 452 -2.20 30.03 31.96
N PRO A 453 -1.30 29.10 31.56
CA PRO A 453 -0.54 28.29 32.52
C PRO A 453 0.34 29.17 33.41
N ARG A 454 0.26 28.93 34.73
CA ARG A 454 1.12 29.61 35.70
C ARG A 454 2.46 28.89 35.80
N TYR A 455 3.55 29.64 35.78
CA TYR A 455 4.87 29.11 36.10
C TYR A 455 5.06 29.13 37.61
N VAL A 456 5.12 27.93 38.21
CA VAL A 456 5.54 27.74 39.60
C VAL A 456 6.98 27.26 39.56
N GLU A 457 7.87 28.00 40.22
CA GLU A 457 9.27 27.60 40.32
C GLU A 457 9.33 26.26 41.08
N PRO A 458 10.00 25.22 40.54
CA PRO A 458 10.10 23.95 41.23
C PRO A 458 10.83 24.17 42.54
N ASP A 459 10.21 23.73 43.64
CA ASP A 459 10.79 23.81 44.98
C ASP A 459 12.15 23.12 44.94
N LYS A 460 13.23 23.88 45.21
CA LYS A 460 14.58 23.32 45.30
C LYS A 460 14.66 22.61 46.64
N GLY A 461 14.18 21.37 46.67
CA GLY A 461 14.34 20.46 47.81
C GLY A 461 15.79 20.25 48.19
#